data_AF-W1EVA9-F1
#
_entry.id   AF-W1EVA9-F1
#
_cell.length_a   1.000
_cell.length_b   1.000
_cell.length_c   1.000
_cell.angle_alpha   90.00
_cell.angle_beta   90.00
_cell.angle_gamma   90.00
#
_symmetry.space_group_name_H-M   'P 1'
#
loop_
_entity.id
_entity.type
_entity.pdbx_description
1 polymer ?
#
loop_
_entity_poly.entity_id
_entity_poly.type
_entity_poly.pdbx_seq_one_letter_code
_entity_poly.pdbx_strand_id
1 'polypeptide(L)'
;MLVDECEKGNVTFRLRSEVLSVAKDETGFTLELNGMTVGCEKLVIATGGLSMPGLGASPFGYKIAEQFGLNVLPTRAVWCHSLCINRCSKSYRCWRAWRCLP
;
A
#
# COMPACT_ATOMS: atom_id res chain seq x y z
N MET A 1 11.62 -21.92 1.00
CA MET A 1 11.08 -20.61 0.54
C MET A 1 10.13 -20.05 1.59
N LEU A 2 9.80 -18.75 1.57
CA LEU A 2 8.86 -18.15 2.53
C LEU A 2 7.47 -18.80 2.47
N VAL A 3 7.04 -19.23 1.28
CA VAL A 3 5.75 -19.90 1.07
C VAL A 3 5.68 -21.20 1.88
N ASP A 4 6.75 -22.02 1.86
CA ASP A 4 6.83 -23.29 2.58
C ASP A 4 6.65 -23.13 4.11
N GLU A 5 7.12 -22.01 4.68
CA GLU A 5 6.92 -21.73 6.11
C GLU A 5 5.49 -21.26 6.41
N CYS A 6 4.86 -20.52 5.49
CA CYS A 6 3.45 -20.14 5.62
C CYS A 6 2.50 -21.33 5.50
N GLU A 7 2.83 -22.33 4.68
CA GLU A 7 2.08 -23.58 4.57
C GLU A 7 2.11 -24.39 5.88
N LYS A 8 3.29 -24.49 6.53
CA LYS A 8 3.41 -25.09 7.87
C LYS A 8 2.56 -24.37 8.92
N GLY A 9 2.37 -23.06 8.75
CA GLY A 9 1.53 -22.21 9.61
C GLY A 9 0.03 -22.24 9.28
N ASN A 10 -0.44 -23.07 8.32
CA ASN A 10 -1.83 -23.10 7.85
C ASN A 10 -2.36 -21.72 7.40
N VAL A 11 -1.51 -20.89 6.79
CA VAL A 11 -1.90 -19.57 6.29
C VAL A 11 -2.75 -19.71 5.02
N THR A 12 -3.91 -19.06 4.99
CA THR A 12 -4.76 -19.01 3.79
C THR A 12 -4.39 -17.83 2.90
N PHE A 13 -3.99 -18.10 1.66
CA PHE A 13 -3.70 -17.05 0.68
C PHE A 13 -4.93 -16.71 -0.16
N ARG A 14 -5.23 -15.42 -0.29
CA ARG A 14 -6.23 -14.89 -1.22
C ARG A 14 -5.56 -13.90 -2.17
N LEU A 15 -5.33 -14.34 -3.39
CA LEU A 15 -4.76 -13.52 -4.45
C LEU A 15 -5.88 -12.88 -5.28
N ARG A 16 -5.57 -11.77 -5.97
CA ARG A 16 -6.54 -11.01 -6.80
C ARG A 16 -7.76 -10.49 -6.01
N SER A 17 -7.62 -10.32 -4.70
CA SER A 17 -8.62 -9.69 -3.84
C SER A 17 -8.19 -8.27 -3.55
N GLU A 18 -8.86 -7.29 -4.17
CA GLU A 18 -8.64 -5.88 -3.86
C GLU A 18 -9.47 -5.48 -2.65
N VAL A 19 -8.85 -4.77 -1.71
CA VAL A 19 -9.52 -4.25 -0.53
C VAL A 19 -10.09 -2.87 -0.86
N LEU A 20 -11.41 -2.74 -0.78
CA LEU A 20 -12.13 -1.51 -1.12
C LEU A 20 -12.26 -0.60 0.10
N SER A 21 -12.66 -1.16 1.23
CA SER A 21 -12.89 -0.43 2.47
C SER A 21 -12.51 -1.25 3.70
N VAL A 22 -12.19 -0.54 4.77
CA VAL A 22 -11.90 -1.11 6.09
C VAL A 22 -12.73 -0.36 7.11
N ALA A 23 -13.59 -1.06 7.83
CA ALA A 23 -14.32 -0.54 8.97
C ALA A 23 -13.78 -1.16 10.27
N LYS A 24 -13.85 -0.39 11.36
CA LYS A 24 -13.57 -0.90 12.70
C LYS A 24 -14.89 -1.00 13.45
N ASP A 25 -15.15 -2.19 13.95
CA ASP A 25 -16.31 -2.52 14.76
C ASP A 25 -15.90 -2.62 16.24
N GLU A 26 -16.85 -2.86 17.13
CA GLU A 26 -16.62 -2.91 18.59
C GLU A 26 -15.65 -4.05 19.00
N THR A 27 -15.64 -5.15 18.24
CA THR A 27 -14.86 -6.36 18.55
C THR A 27 -13.74 -6.67 17.55
N GLY A 28 -13.61 -5.88 16.46
CA GLY A 28 -12.63 -6.18 15.41
C GLY A 28 -12.67 -5.23 14.21
N PHE A 29 -12.32 -5.76 13.05
CA PHE A 29 -12.22 -5.08 11.77
C PHE A 29 -13.00 -5.84 10.69
N THR A 30 -13.75 -5.09 9.89
CA THR A 30 -14.50 -5.61 8.75
C THR A 30 -13.90 -5.05 7.47
N LEU A 31 -13.59 -5.95 6.54
CA LEU A 31 -12.97 -5.65 5.24
C LEU A 31 -13.97 -5.93 4.13
N GLU A 32 -14.12 -5.00 3.20
CA GLU A 32 -14.84 -5.24 1.95
C GLU A 32 -13.84 -5.55 0.82
N LEU A 33 -13.99 -6.72 0.22
CA LEU A 33 -13.14 -7.27 -0.82
C LEU A 33 -14.00 -7.59 -2.04
N ASN A 34 -13.85 -6.94 -3.20
CA ASN A 34 -14.47 -7.32 -4.49
C ASN A 34 -15.79 -8.16 -4.42
N GLY A 35 -16.81 -7.67 -3.70
CA GLY A 35 -18.12 -8.34 -3.54
C GLY A 35 -18.26 -9.34 -2.38
N MET A 36 -17.29 -9.42 -1.48
CA MET A 36 -17.28 -10.25 -0.28
C MET A 36 -16.88 -9.41 0.94
N THR A 37 -17.40 -9.77 2.10
CA THR A 37 -17.05 -9.13 3.37
C THR A 37 -16.30 -10.13 4.24
N VAL A 38 -15.19 -9.69 4.85
CA VAL A 38 -14.38 -10.53 5.74
C VAL A 38 -14.18 -9.82 7.07
N GLY A 39 -14.54 -10.48 8.17
CA GLY A 39 -14.30 -10.00 9.52
C GLY A 39 -13.01 -10.59 10.10
N CYS A 40 -12.27 -9.81 10.88
CA CYS A 40 -11.09 -10.25 11.62
C CYS A 40 -10.90 -9.46 12.91
N GLU A 41 -10.35 -10.07 13.97
CA GLU A 41 -10.09 -9.36 15.23
C GLU A 41 -8.84 -8.48 15.16
N LYS A 42 -7.83 -8.91 14.39
CA LYS A 42 -6.53 -8.23 14.26
C LYS A 42 -6.21 -8.00 12.79
N LEU A 43 -5.91 -6.75 12.43
CA LEU A 43 -5.59 -6.34 11.07
C LEU A 43 -4.13 -5.88 10.97
N VAL A 44 -3.38 -6.43 10.01
CA VAL A 44 -2.02 -6.00 9.68
C VAL A 44 -2.00 -5.44 8.27
N ILE A 45 -1.47 -4.22 8.10
CA ILE A 45 -1.41 -3.54 6.81
C ILE A 45 0.02 -3.62 6.27
N ALA A 46 0.20 -4.42 5.22
CA ALA A 46 1.49 -4.65 4.55
C ALA A 46 1.44 -4.31 3.04
N THR A 47 0.71 -3.26 2.67
CA THR A 47 0.44 -2.89 1.27
C THR A 47 1.59 -2.21 0.54
N GLY A 48 2.76 -2.06 1.18
CA GLY A 48 3.95 -1.49 0.58
C GLY A 48 3.92 0.04 0.49
N GLY A 49 4.69 0.59 -0.45
CA GLY A 49 4.88 2.03 -0.63
C GLY A 49 4.31 2.58 -1.93
N LEU A 50 4.84 3.72 -2.39
CA LEU A 50 4.37 4.43 -3.60
C LEU A 50 5.30 4.30 -4.82
N SER A 51 6.42 3.58 -4.68
CA SER A 51 7.53 3.66 -5.64
C SER A 51 7.27 3.03 -7.01
N MET A 52 6.31 2.10 -7.15
CA MET A 52 6.04 1.36 -8.40
C MET A 52 4.56 1.02 -8.58
N PRO A 53 3.71 1.98 -8.97
CA PRO A 53 2.25 1.76 -9.04
C PRO A 53 1.84 0.68 -10.05
N GLY A 54 2.60 0.48 -11.13
CA GLY A 54 2.31 -0.54 -12.13
C GLY A 54 2.44 -1.99 -11.62
N LEU A 55 3.11 -2.22 -10.49
CA LEU A 55 3.21 -3.54 -9.84
C LEU A 55 2.22 -3.74 -8.69
N GLY A 56 1.30 -2.78 -8.47
CA GLY A 56 0.31 -2.84 -7.39
C GLY A 56 0.65 -2.00 -6.16
N ALA A 57 1.69 -1.18 -6.21
CA ALA A 57 2.00 -0.23 -5.15
C ALA A 57 0.91 0.86 -5.08
N SER A 58 0.30 1.06 -3.91
CA SER A 58 -0.85 1.96 -3.77
C SER A 58 -0.80 2.78 -2.47
N PRO A 59 -1.43 3.96 -2.41
CA PRO A 59 -1.49 4.76 -1.21
C PRO A 59 -2.47 4.21 -0.15
N PHE A 60 -3.00 3.01 -0.33
CA PHE A 60 -4.08 2.46 0.48
C PHE A 60 -3.74 2.39 1.98
N GLY A 61 -2.53 1.95 2.32
CA GLY A 61 -2.12 1.86 3.72
C GLY A 61 -2.06 3.21 4.44
N TYR A 62 -1.65 4.28 3.75
CA TYR A 62 -1.61 5.63 4.32
C TYR A 62 -3.01 6.16 4.59
N LYS A 63 -3.96 5.94 3.67
CA LYS A 63 -5.36 6.35 3.86
C LYS A 63 -5.99 5.67 5.07
N ILE A 64 -5.70 4.39 5.29
CA ILE A 64 -6.19 3.67 6.47
C ILE A 64 -5.56 4.23 7.75
N ALA A 65 -4.26 4.53 7.73
CA ALA A 65 -3.59 5.13 8.87
C ALA A 65 -4.23 6.49 9.25
N GLU A 66 -4.53 7.34 8.26
CA GLU A 66 -5.27 8.59 8.45
C GLU A 66 -6.68 8.36 9.01
N GLN A 67 -7.41 7.36 8.50
CA GLN A 67 -8.75 7.00 8.99
C GLN A 67 -8.74 6.60 10.47
N PHE A 68 -7.69 5.94 10.94
CA PHE A 68 -7.52 5.57 12.35
C PHE A 68 -6.86 6.66 13.20
N GLY A 69 -6.65 7.86 12.65
CA GLY A 69 -6.07 9.00 13.36
C GLY A 69 -4.57 8.88 13.63
N LEU A 70 -3.86 8.02 12.89
CA LEU A 70 -2.40 7.91 12.98
C LEU A 70 -1.75 9.04 12.19
N ASN A 71 -0.71 9.65 12.75
CA ASN A 71 0.03 10.72 12.09
C ASN A 71 0.86 10.16 10.91
N VAL A 72 0.51 10.55 9.69
CA VAL A 72 1.23 10.16 8.47
C VAL A 72 2.22 11.26 8.09
N LEU A 73 3.51 10.92 8.09
CA LEU A 73 4.56 11.82 7.66
C LEU A 73 4.59 11.96 6.12
N PRO A 74 5.01 13.13 5.59
CA PRO A 74 5.09 13.33 4.15
C PRO A 74 6.08 12.34 3.51
N THR A 75 5.60 11.59 2.52
CA THR A 75 6.41 10.58 1.82
C THR A 75 7.28 11.22 0.75
N ARG A 76 8.55 10.80 0.68
CA ARG A 76 9.52 11.27 -0.32
C ARG A 76 10.29 10.11 -0.95
N ALA A 77 10.71 10.24 -2.21
CA ALA A 77 11.64 9.28 -2.80
C ALA A 77 13.02 9.49 -2.20
N VAL A 78 13.59 8.40 -1.68
CA VAL A 78 14.89 8.42 -1.00
C VAL A 78 15.98 7.86 -1.91
N TRP A 79 15.67 6.86 -2.73
CA TRP A 79 16.62 6.14 -3.57
C TRP A 79 16.35 6.37 -5.06
N CYS A 80 16.18 7.64 -5.45
CA CYS A 80 16.22 8.01 -6.86
C CYS A 80 17.69 8.16 -7.25
N HIS A 81 18.18 7.34 -8.20
CA HIS A 81 19.50 7.57 -8.79
C HIS A 81 19.57 9.03 -9.26
N SER A 82 20.62 9.75 -8.87
CA SER A 82 20.74 11.21 -8.99
C SER A 82 20.40 11.67 -10.41
N LEU A 83 19.20 12.21 -10.60
CA LEU A 83 18.72 12.50 -11.93
C LEU A 83 18.18 13.92 -12.02
N CYS A 84 18.92 14.69 -12.83
CA CYS A 84 18.75 16.11 -13.12
C CYS A 84 17.31 16.53 -13.33
N ILE A 85 16.97 17.54 -12.56
CA ILE A 85 15.83 18.43 -12.61
C ILE A 85 15.79 19.13 -13.97
N ASN A 86 14.96 18.66 -14.91
CA ASN A 86 14.18 19.52 -15.82
C ASN A 86 13.36 18.67 -16.80
N ARG A 87 12.05 18.95 -16.85
CA ARG A 87 10.97 18.33 -17.63
C ARG A 87 10.41 17.02 -17.07
N CYS A 88 9.29 17.15 -16.38
CA CYS A 88 8.28 16.09 -16.38
C CYS A 88 6.89 16.76 -16.42
N SER A 89 6.39 16.98 -17.63
CA SER A 89 5.04 17.47 -17.88
C SER A 89 4.27 16.43 -18.70
N LYS A 90 3.40 15.71 -17.98
CA LYS A 90 2.23 14.95 -18.44
C LYS A 90 2.46 13.80 -19.43
N SER A 91 1.87 12.66 -19.04
CA SER A 91 1.63 11.43 -19.79
C SER A 91 2.73 10.37 -19.72
N TYR A 92 2.48 9.35 -18.90
CA TYR A 92 2.92 7.96 -19.01
C TYR A 92 4.16 7.68 -19.90
N ARG A 93 5.34 8.10 -19.46
CA ARG A 93 6.65 7.46 -19.77
C ARG A 93 7.75 8.21 -19.05
N CYS A 94 8.79 7.47 -18.68
CA CYS A 94 10.04 7.94 -18.06
C CYS A 94 9.94 8.42 -16.60
N TRP A 95 10.30 7.48 -15.71
CA TRP A 95 11.46 7.60 -14.82
C TRP A 95 12.35 8.84 -15.05
N ARG A 96 11.94 10.07 -14.68
CA ARG A 96 12.82 11.23 -14.43
C ARG A 96 12.05 12.29 -13.64
N ALA A 97 12.79 12.98 -12.76
CA ALA A 97 12.43 14.20 -12.01
C ALA A 97 11.82 14.00 -10.61
N TRP A 98 12.71 13.88 -9.62
CA TRP A 98 12.49 14.46 -8.29
C TRP A 98 13.22 15.81 -8.24
N ARG A 99 12.46 16.92 -8.18
CA ARG A 99 12.98 18.24 -7.78
C ARG A 99 13.15 18.22 -6.27
N CYS A 100 14.38 18.02 -5.81
CA CYS A 100 14.84 18.52 -4.52
C CYS A 100 14.79 20.04 -4.55
N LEU A 101 14.10 20.67 -3.61
CA LEU A 101 14.23 22.07 -3.23
C LEU A 101 13.54 22.27 -1.87
N PRO A 102 14.05 23.19 -1.03
CA PRO A 102 15.39 23.29 -0.46
C PRO A 102 15.58 22.39 0.76
#